data_AF-A0A3Q2CAB0-F1
#
_entry.id   AF-A0A3Q2CAB0-F1
#
_cell.length_a   1.000
_cell.length_b   1.000
_cell.length_c   1.000
_cell.angle_alpha   90.00
_cell.angle_beta   90.00
_cell.angle_gamma   90.00
#
_symmetry.space_group_name_H-M   'P 1'
#
loop_
_entity.id
_entity.type
_entity.pdbx_description
1 polymer ?
#
loop_
_entity_poly.entity_id
_entity_poly.type
_entity_poly.pdbx_seq_one_letter_code
_entity_poly.pdbx_strand_id
1 'polypeptide(L)'
;MAGSTSGWLAACGARRLVPAAPGGSGIAATAAAAQPSESCVCLRDLPDLEPEEIERRLAKTRRELSNRRKILIKNLPPDTSNQEVHEILKEYELKYCFVDRNKGTAFVTLLNGDQAQDAIRSLHHSTVRGRLINVTLQPTDSLLCLTNLPHTFTAQQFEELVRLYGNIERSFLVYSDLTGHSKGYGFVEYMKKDSASRARSELLGRPLGDRSLMVQWMDVNQLSQEENLHSKCLCVDRLPLDLCDSEELAQLFSETYKPIFCQLAQDEGSPVRGFGVVEYESAEQAEAVLTEMDRTLVGGQEVRLSLCTPGTSGRSTLAALIAAQGMILSNRKGLLPEPNLAQLLTSMTNPAALQILMRPYQGGKRGDFSQHHCLQLLILFFYFAVNLQNAMVGNGLVLQNLLHMQLAQQQLLHIKDKRISSVRRLCLCVRTFA
;
A
#
# COMPACT_ATOMS: atom_id res chain seq x y z
N MET A 1 21.16 45.02 57.82
CA MET A 1 22.48 44.52 58.28
C MET A 1 23.11 43.74 57.13
N ALA A 2 24.43 43.91 56.98
CA ALA A 2 25.37 43.43 55.95
C ALA A 2 25.00 42.10 55.23
N GLY A 3 25.33 41.86 53.96
CA GLY A 3 26.38 42.42 53.10
C GLY A 3 27.33 41.30 52.63
N SER A 4 27.72 41.33 51.33
CA SER A 4 28.77 40.56 50.63
C SER A 4 28.20 39.69 49.47
N THR A 5 28.10 40.08 48.20
CA THR A 5 29.05 40.60 47.17
C THR A 5 30.27 39.73 46.88
N SER A 6 30.27 39.08 45.71
CA SER A 6 31.41 39.09 44.76
C SER A 6 30.98 38.58 43.39
N GLY A 7 30.96 39.47 42.40
CA GLY A 7 31.03 39.13 40.99
C GLY A 7 32.24 39.84 40.37
N TRP A 8 32.89 39.23 39.40
CA TRP A 8 33.86 39.82 38.45
C TRP A 8 33.83 38.92 37.21
N LEU A 9 33.43 39.34 36.01
CA LEU A 9 33.94 40.34 35.05
C LEU A 9 34.56 39.63 33.82
N ALA A 10 34.30 40.24 32.67
CA ALA A 10 34.50 39.76 31.32
C ALA A 10 35.96 39.62 30.88
N ALA A 11 36.19 38.86 29.80
CA ALA A 11 37.30 39.11 28.88
C ALA A 11 36.92 38.73 27.45
N CYS A 12 37.14 39.69 26.56
CA CYS A 12 36.89 39.67 25.12
C CYS A 12 38.23 39.48 24.39
N GLY A 13 38.23 38.74 23.28
CA GLY A 13 39.10 38.98 22.13
C GLY A 13 40.47 38.27 22.06
N ALA A 14 40.66 37.46 21.01
CA ALA A 14 41.83 37.55 20.13
C ALA A 14 41.60 36.76 18.83
N ARG A 15 41.50 37.49 17.72
CA ARG A 15 41.68 36.99 16.34
C ARG A 15 43.16 36.62 16.13
N ARG A 16 43.42 35.60 15.31
CA ARG A 16 44.62 35.57 14.45
C ARG A 16 44.30 35.06 13.04
N LEU A 17 44.75 35.86 12.09
CA LEU A 17 44.78 35.71 10.62
C LEU A 17 45.78 34.59 10.22
N VAL A 18 45.46 33.67 9.29
CA VAL A 18 45.71 33.66 7.80
C VAL A 18 47.22 33.57 7.45
N PRO A 19 47.64 32.68 6.51
CA PRO A 19 47.71 33.03 5.08
C PRO A 19 47.16 31.99 4.11
N ALA A 20 46.79 32.49 2.94
CA ALA A 20 46.21 31.78 1.81
C ALA A 20 47.21 31.65 0.63
N ALA A 21 47.03 30.57 -0.15
CA ALA A 21 47.30 30.41 -1.59
C ALA A 21 48.79 30.41 -2.06
N PRO A 22 49.15 29.86 -3.25
CA PRO A 22 48.34 29.74 -4.48
C PRO A 22 48.51 28.46 -5.34
N GLY A 23 47.75 28.39 -6.43
CA GLY A 23 48.14 27.63 -7.64
C GLY A 23 47.14 26.58 -8.11
N GLY A 24 46.49 26.84 -9.25
CA GLY A 24 45.50 25.97 -9.88
C GLY A 24 46.06 25.05 -10.96
N SER A 25 45.25 24.08 -11.36
CA SER A 25 45.06 23.53 -12.72
C SER A 25 44.50 22.10 -12.63
N GLY A 26 43.63 21.73 -13.57
CA GLY A 26 43.30 20.34 -13.85
C GLY A 26 41.88 19.91 -13.50
N ILE A 27 40.94 20.22 -14.40
CA ILE A 27 39.65 19.55 -14.49
C ILE A 27 39.95 18.13 -14.98
N ALA A 28 39.82 17.13 -14.12
CA ALA A 28 39.77 15.73 -14.50
C ALA A 28 38.52 15.12 -13.86
N ALA A 29 37.55 14.80 -14.72
CA ALA A 29 36.35 14.07 -14.35
C ALA A 29 36.74 12.66 -13.87
N THR A 30 36.70 12.44 -12.56
CA THR A 30 36.77 11.10 -11.99
C THR A 30 35.36 10.60 -11.73
N ALA A 31 35.08 9.46 -12.36
CA ALA A 31 33.84 8.70 -12.34
C ALA A 31 33.19 8.69 -10.95
N ALA A 32 31.88 8.98 -10.94
CA ALA A 32 31.03 8.76 -9.79
C ALA A 32 31.18 7.31 -9.33
N ALA A 33 31.86 7.13 -8.20
CA ALA A 33 31.88 5.88 -7.47
C ALA A 33 30.42 5.53 -7.15
N ALA A 34 29.97 4.41 -7.68
CA ALA A 34 28.72 3.78 -7.31
C ALA A 34 28.66 3.70 -5.78
N GLN A 35 27.63 4.30 -5.19
CA GLN A 35 27.34 4.07 -3.78
C GLN A 35 27.08 2.57 -3.59
N PRO A 36 27.64 1.94 -2.54
CA PRO A 36 27.35 0.54 -2.27
C PRO A 36 25.85 0.41 -2.06
N SER A 37 25.22 -0.47 -2.83
CA SER A 37 23.86 -0.93 -2.56
C SER A 37 23.78 -1.34 -1.10
N GLU A 38 22.97 -0.65 -0.29
CA GLU A 38 22.67 -1.07 1.07
C GLU A 38 22.13 -2.51 0.99
N SER A 39 22.98 -3.48 1.31
CA SER A 39 22.57 -4.87 1.47
C SER A 39 21.55 -4.90 2.61
N CYS A 40 20.30 -5.21 2.29
CA CYS A 40 19.24 -5.35 3.28
C CYS A 40 19.67 -6.40 4.31
N VAL A 41 19.90 -5.99 5.55
CA VAL A 41 20.38 -6.85 6.65
C VAL A 41 19.34 -7.91 6.98
N CYS A 42 19.74 -9.18 7.01
CA CYS A 42 18.86 -10.30 7.35
C CYS A 42 18.59 -10.31 8.86
N LEU A 43 17.47 -10.90 9.29
CA LEU A 43 17.15 -11.02 10.72
C LEU A 43 18.25 -11.74 11.52
N ARG A 44 18.86 -12.77 10.91
CA ARG A 44 19.96 -13.56 11.50
C ARG A 44 21.27 -12.79 11.71
N ASP A 45 21.46 -11.69 11.00
CA ASP A 45 22.70 -10.89 11.03
C ASP A 45 22.62 -9.73 12.02
N LEU A 46 21.46 -9.55 12.66
CA LEU A 46 21.28 -8.50 13.66
C LEU A 46 22.01 -8.87 14.96
N PRO A 47 22.61 -7.87 15.64
CA PRO A 47 23.29 -8.11 16.91
C PRO A 47 22.26 -8.45 18.00
N ASP A 48 22.63 -9.38 18.89
CA ASP A 48 21.85 -9.71 20.07
C ASP A 48 21.55 -8.46 20.91
N LEU A 49 20.34 -8.42 21.46
CA LEU A 49 19.89 -7.32 22.31
C LEU A 49 20.05 -7.69 23.78
N GLU A 50 20.43 -6.72 24.59
CA GLU A 50 20.44 -6.87 26.05
C GLU A 50 19.04 -7.20 26.58
N PRO A 51 18.90 -8.08 27.58
CA PRO A 51 17.59 -8.48 28.12
C PRO A 51 16.71 -7.29 28.56
N GLU A 52 17.33 -6.22 29.06
CA GLU A 52 16.62 -4.99 29.43
C GLU A 52 15.99 -4.25 28.23
N GLU A 53 16.66 -4.27 27.08
CA GLU A 53 16.13 -3.66 25.85
C GLU A 53 14.98 -4.52 25.29
N ILE A 54 15.11 -5.85 25.34
CA ILE A 54 14.06 -6.79 24.96
C ILE A 54 12.80 -6.51 25.78
N GLU A 55 12.90 -6.55 27.11
CA GLU A 55 11.75 -6.31 28.00
C GLU A 55 11.16 -4.91 27.81
N ARG A 56 11.99 -3.89 27.56
CA ARG A 56 11.50 -2.54 27.28
C ARG A 56 10.62 -2.50 26.01
N ARG A 57 11.03 -3.19 24.94
CA ARG A 57 10.25 -3.26 23.69
C ARG A 57 8.95 -4.03 23.86
N LEU A 58 9.00 -5.16 24.57
CA LEU A 58 7.83 -5.99 24.86
C LEU A 58 6.85 -5.25 25.76
N ALA A 59 7.31 -4.64 26.85
CA ALA A 59 6.48 -3.84 27.74
C ALA A 59 5.82 -2.65 27.03
N LYS A 60 6.54 -1.96 26.13
CA LYS A 60 5.95 -0.90 25.30
C LYS A 60 4.82 -1.45 24.43
N THR A 61 5.03 -2.60 23.79
CA THR A 61 4.03 -3.26 22.94
C THR A 61 2.79 -3.66 23.75
N ARG A 62 2.97 -4.30 24.90
CA ARG A 62 1.88 -4.66 25.83
C ARG A 62 1.07 -3.44 26.28
N ARG A 63 1.75 -2.35 26.62
CA ARG A 63 1.10 -1.09 27.02
C ARG A 63 0.25 -0.51 25.89
N GLU A 64 0.76 -0.48 24.66
CA GLU A 64 -0.01 0.00 23.50
C GLU A 64 -1.17 -0.95 23.15
N LEU A 65 -1.00 -2.26 23.35
CA LEU A 65 -2.07 -3.23 23.16
C LEU A 65 -3.22 -3.00 24.16
N SER A 66 -2.90 -2.79 25.45
CA SER A 66 -3.90 -2.60 26.51
C SER A 66 -4.55 -1.21 26.52
N ASN A 67 -3.98 -0.22 25.83
CA ASN A 67 -4.43 1.18 25.86
C ASN A 67 -5.75 1.47 25.11
N ARG A 68 -6.75 0.60 25.23
CA ARG A 68 -8.10 0.81 24.72
C ARG A 68 -8.96 1.56 25.74
N ARG A 69 -8.87 2.88 25.69
CA ARG A 69 -9.50 3.80 26.66
C ARG A 69 -10.94 4.26 26.34
N LYS A 70 -11.52 3.79 25.23
CA LYS A 70 -12.87 4.18 24.78
C LYS A 70 -13.89 3.14 25.20
N ILE A 71 -14.92 3.56 25.91
CA ILE A 71 -16.03 2.70 26.35
C ILE A 71 -17.35 3.18 25.76
N LEU A 72 -18.26 2.23 25.59
CA LEU A 72 -19.63 2.41 25.17
C LEU A 72 -20.54 1.93 26.29
N ILE A 73 -21.38 2.85 26.78
CA ILE A 73 -22.43 2.55 27.75
C ILE A 73 -23.74 2.45 26.98
N LYS A 74 -24.49 1.37 27.16
CA LYS A 74 -25.81 1.14 26.56
C LYS A 74 -26.87 0.95 27.64
N ASN A 75 -28.13 1.07 27.22
CA ASN A 75 -29.32 0.93 28.06
C ASN A 75 -29.43 2.00 29.16
N LEU A 76 -28.93 3.20 28.87
CA LEU A 76 -29.14 4.35 29.75
C LEU A 76 -30.63 4.76 29.75
N PRO A 77 -31.13 5.34 30.86
CA PRO A 77 -32.41 6.02 30.88
C PRO A 77 -32.53 7.07 29.75
N PRO A 78 -33.73 7.25 29.15
CA PRO A 78 -33.92 8.13 27.99
C PRO A 78 -33.65 9.62 28.31
N ASP A 79 -33.79 10.00 29.58
CA ASP A 79 -33.57 11.37 30.05
C ASP A 79 -32.16 11.59 30.60
N THR A 80 -31.24 10.63 30.40
CA THR A 80 -29.89 10.73 30.95
C THR A 80 -29.11 11.87 30.32
N SER A 81 -28.52 12.70 31.17
CA SER A 81 -27.73 13.86 30.78
C SER A 81 -26.23 13.53 30.78
N ASN A 82 -25.42 14.35 30.09
CA ASN A 82 -23.95 14.22 30.19
C ASN A 82 -23.48 14.34 31.64
N GLN A 83 -24.10 15.21 32.44
CA GLN A 83 -23.76 15.41 33.85
C GLN A 83 -23.98 14.14 34.68
N GLU A 84 -25.08 13.42 34.44
CA GLU A 84 -25.37 12.15 35.12
C GLU A 84 -24.31 11.09 34.77
N VAL A 85 -23.84 11.04 33.51
CA VAL A 85 -22.74 10.13 33.12
C VAL A 85 -21.41 10.54 33.77
N HIS A 86 -21.14 11.84 33.91
CA HIS A 86 -19.99 12.33 34.68
C HIS A 86 -20.07 11.96 36.16
N GLU A 87 -21.27 11.94 36.76
CA GLU A 87 -21.48 11.50 38.15
C GLU A 87 -21.30 9.98 38.31
N ILE A 88 -21.80 9.19 37.37
CA ILE A 88 -21.61 7.73 37.34
C ILE A 88 -20.12 7.38 37.26
N LEU A 89 -19.36 8.11 36.44
CA LEU A 89 -17.93 7.87 36.22
C LEU A 89 -17.02 8.82 37.02
N LYS A 90 -17.50 9.39 38.14
CA LYS A 90 -16.77 10.40 38.93
C LYS A 90 -15.40 9.94 39.45
N GLU A 91 -15.19 8.64 39.59
CA GLU A 91 -13.93 8.03 40.06
C GLU A 91 -12.87 7.94 38.97
N TYR A 92 -13.26 8.21 37.72
CA TYR A 92 -12.39 8.13 36.54
C TYR A 92 -12.17 9.51 35.92
N GLU A 93 -11.07 9.65 35.19
CA GLU A 93 -10.77 10.90 34.48
C GLU A 93 -11.29 10.81 33.04
N LEU A 94 -12.35 11.55 32.75
CA LEU A 94 -12.99 11.58 31.42
C LEU A 94 -12.32 12.65 30.55
N LYS A 95 -11.73 12.23 29.43
CA LYS A 95 -11.25 13.14 28.38
C LYS A 95 -12.37 13.59 27.44
N TYR A 96 -13.34 12.72 27.20
CA TYR A 96 -14.47 13.00 26.33
C TYR A 96 -15.70 12.22 26.81
N CYS A 97 -16.87 12.86 26.76
CA CYS A 97 -18.15 12.24 27.07
C CYS A 97 -19.21 12.78 26.10
N PHE A 98 -19.93 11.88 25.45
CA PHE A 98 -21.06 12.21 24.60
C PHE A 98 -22.21 11.25 24.85
N VAL A 99 -23.38 11.79 25.21
CA VAL A 99 -24.61 11.02 25.43
C VAL A 99 -25.57 11.20 24.26
N ASP A 100 -25.92 10.09 23.61
CA ASP A 100 -27.02 10.00 22.65
C ASP A 100 -28.29 9.57 23.39
N ARG A 101 -29.11 10.56 23.75
CA ARG A 101 -30.38 10.37 24.48
C ARG A 101 -31.39 9.55 23.70
N ASN A 102 -31.39 9.68 22.38
CA ASN A 102 -32.35 8.99 21.52
C ASN A 102 -32.09 7.48 21.51
N LYS A 103 -30.83 7.08 21.65
CA LYS A 103 -30.42 5.66 21.69
C LYS A 103 -30.20 5.13 23.10
N GLY A 104 -30.22 5.99 24.12
CA GLY A 104 -29.84 5.62 25.48
C GLY A 104 -28.42 5.09 25.55
N THR A 105 -27.49 5.72 24.82
CA THR A 105 -26.08 5.31 24.78
C THR A 105 -25.14 6.46 25.10
N ALA A 106 -24.02 6.17 25.76
CA ALA A 106 -22.95 7.14 25.97
C ALA A 106 -21.61 6.62 25.43
N PHE A 107 -20.86 7.50 24.80
CA PHE A 107 -19.52 7.27 24.32
C PHE A 107 -18.56 8.05 25.20
N VAL A 108 -17.66 7.33 25.88
CA VAL A 108 -16.75 7.94 26.85
C VAL A 108 -15.32 7.55 26.51
N THR A 109 -14.42 8.54 26.53
CA THR A 109 -12.97 8.34 26.45
C THR A 109 -12.38 8.64 27.81
N LEU A 110 -11.78 7.64 28.43
CA LEU A 110 -11.12 7.73 29.72
C LEU A 110 -9.63 8.06 29.55
N LEU A 111 -8.91 8.24 30.65
CA LEU A 111 -7.48 8.57 30.61
C LEU A 111 -6.65 7.51 29.88
N ASN A 112 -6.87 6.23 30.21
CA ASN A 112 -6.09 5.09 29.73
C ASN A 112 -6.93 3.81 29.68
N GLY A 113 -6.35 2.74 29.13
CA GLY A 113 -6.99 1.43 29.04
C GLY A 113 -7.32 0.81 30.40
N ASP A 114 -6.48 1.05 31.42
CA ASP A 114 -6.69 0.50 32.76
C ASP A 114 -7.96 1.04 33.41
N GLN A 115 -8.20 2.36 33.33
CA GLN A 115 -9.46 2.97 33.78
C GLN A 115 -10.65 2.45 32.97
N ALA A 116 -10.50 2.22 31.67
CA ALA A 116 -11.57 1.66 30.85
C ALA A 116 -11.94 0.23 31.27
N GLN A 117 -10.94 -0.62 31.49
CA GLN A 117 -11.18 -1.98 31.95
C GLN A 117 -11.76 -2.00 33.36
N ASP A 118 -11.30 -1.11 34.24
CA ASP A 118 -11.85 -1.00 35.58
C ASP A 118 -13.29 -0.49 35.58
N ALA A 119 -13.60 0.56 34.82
CA ALA A 119 -14.96 1.05 34.64
C ALA A 119 -15.90 -0.03 34.09
N ILE A 120 -15.42 -0.87 33.15
CA ILE A 120 -16.18 -2.02 32.66
C ILE A 120 -16.44 -3.01 33.81
N ARG A 121 -15.40 -3.43 34.55
CA ARG A 121 -15.57 -4.40 35.65
C ARG A 121 -16.53 -3.90 36.73
N SER A 122 -16.45 -2.62 37.08
CA SER A 122 -17.19 -2.02 38.19
C SER A 122 -18.62 -1.62 37.82
N LEU A 123 -18.85 -1.16 36.57
CA LEU A 123 -20.13 -0.57 36.16
C LEU A 123 -20.94 -1.42 35.19
N HIS A 124 -20.35 -2.43 34.56
CA HIS A 124 -21.11 -3.34 33.71
C HIS A 124 -22.16 -4.09 34.54
N HIS A 125 -23.42 -4.05 34.09
CA HIS A 125 -24.59 -4.55 34.81
C HIS A 125 -24.88 -3.86 36.15
N SER A 126 -24.37 -2.65 36.36
CA SER A 126 -24.79 -1.81 37.49
C SER A 126 -26.17 -1.19 37.24
N THR A 127 -26.88 -0.83 38.32
CA THR A 127 -28.22 -0.24 38.22
C THR A 127 -28.17 1.28 38.29
N VAL A 128 -28.62 1.95 37.23
CA VAL A 128 -28.81 3.41 37.17
C VAL A 128 -30.32 3.68 37.06
N ARG A 129 -30.90 4.32 38.08
CA ARG A 129 -32.34 4.65 38.15
C ARG A 129 -33.27 3.45 37.84
N GLY A 130 -32.92 2.27 38.37
CA GLY A 130 -33.68 1.04 38.17
C GLY A 130 -33.45 0.34 36.83
N ARG A 131 -32.50 0.80 36.00
CA ARG A 131 -32.10 0.14 34.75
C ARG A 131 -30.69 -0.39 34.84
N LEU A 132 -30.48 -1.61 34.35
CA LEU A 132 -29.15 -2.22 34.22
C LEU A 132 -28.42 -1.63 33.01
N ILE A 133 -27.26 -1.04 33.22
CA ILE A 133 -26.45 -0.49 32.13
C ILE A 133 -25.44 -1.51 31.62
N ASN A 134 -25.13 -1.46 30.32
CA ASN A 134 -24.13 -2.33 29.71
C ASN A 134 -22.93 -1.49 29.32
N VAL A 135 -21.80 -1.67 30.03
CA VAL A 135 -20.55 -0.98 29.75
C VAL A 135 -19.60 -1.94 29.03
N THR A 136 -19.15 -1.60 27.82
CA THR A 136 -18.20 -2.41 27.05
C THR A 136 -17.13 -1.52 26.42
N LEU A 137 -16.02 -2.10 25.98
CA LEU A 137 -15.10 -1.36 25.09
C LEU A 137 -15.85 -0.94 23.83
N GLN A 138 -15.54 0.26 23.33
CA GLN A 138 -16.12 0.74 22.09
C GLN A 138 -15.63 -0.14 20.92
N PRO A 139 -16.54 -0.73 20.12
CA PRO A 139 -16.15 -1.40 18.88
C PRO A 139 -15.57 -0.40 17.90
N THR A 140 -14.47 -0.76 17.25
CA THR A 140 -13.78 0.06 16.26
C THR A 140 -13.48 -0.77 15.02
N ASP A 141 -13.55 -0.14 13.86
CA ASP A 141 -13.29 -0.73 12.53
C ASP A 141 -12.19 0.04 11.79
N SER A 142 -11.29 0.66 12.55
CA SER A 142 -10.21 1.54 12.10
C SER A 142 -8.81 0.99 12.39
N LEU A 143 -8.72 -0.32 12.66
CA LEU A 143 -7.48 -1.04 12.95
C LEU A 143 -6.92 -1.71 11.69
N LEU A 144 -5.64 -1.50 11.44
CA LEU A 144 -4.89 -2.11 10.35
C LEU A 144 -3.67 -2.88 10.89
N CYS A 145 -3.33 -3.98 10.21
CA CYS A 145 -2.02 -4.63 10.31
C CYS A 145 -1.21 -4.28 9.06
N LEU A 146 0.02 -3.80 9.27
CA LEU A 146 1.01 -3.53 8.22
C LEU A 146 2.10 -4.57 8.34
N THR A 147 2.28 -5.39 7.30
CA THR A 147 3.27 -6.47 7.25
C THR A 147 4.29 -6.24 6.13
N ASN A 148 5.33 -7.09 6.10
CA ASN A 148 6.48 -7.00 5.20
C ASN A 148 7.31 -5.72 5.39
N LEU A 149 7.41 -5.24 6.64
CA LEU A 149 8.34 -4.19 7.04
C LEU A 149 9.76 -4.76 7.14
N PRO A 150 10.81 -3.98 6.84
CA PRO A 150 12.18 -4.36 7.16
C PRO A 150 12.37 -4.59 8.68
N HIS A 151 13.15 -5.60 9.07
CA HIS A 151 13.39 -5.91 10.49
C HIS A 151 14.15 -4.80 11.24
N THR A 152 14.86 -3.93 10.52
CA THR A 152 15.55 -2.75 11.05
C THR A 152 14.63 -1.55 11.24
N PHE A 153 13.37 -1.62 10.78
CA PHE A 153 12.42 -0.51 10.86
C PHE A 153 12.00 -0.27 12.31
N THR A 154 12.25 0.94 12.80
CA THR A 154 12.04 1.27 14.21
C THR A 154 10.60 1.64 14.52
N ALA A 155 10.19 1.53 15.79
CA ALA A 155 8.86 1.97 16.22
C ALA A 155 8.58 3.44 15.91
N GLN A 156 9.60 4.31 16.02
CA GLN A 156 9.47 5.72 15.69
C GLN A 156 9.23 5.92 14.19
N GLN A 157 10.01 5.25 13.33
CA GLN A 157 9.81 5.31 11.88
C GLN A 157 8.44 4.78 11.47
N PHE A 158 7.96 3.74 12.15
CA PHE A 158 6.61 3.21 11.96
C PHE A 158 5.53 4.23 12.31
N GLU A 159 5.61 4.85 13.49
CA GLU A 159 4.68 5.90 13.89
C GLU A 159 4.74 7.10 12.93
N GLU A 160 5.93 7.51 12.50
CA GLU A 160 6.13 8.58 11.52
C GLU A 160 5.53 8.26 10.16
N LEU A 161 5.60 7.01 9.72
CA LEU A 161 4.98 6.54 8.48
C LEU A 161 3.46 6.60 8.56
N VAL A 162 2.86 6.09 9.65
CA VAL A 162 1.40 5.95 9.75
C VAL A 162 0.69 7.24 10.18
N ARG A 163 1.35 8.14 10.94
CA ARG A 163 0.73 9.39 11.41
C ARG A 163 0.35 10.35 10.30
N LEU A 164 0.93 10.20 9.11
CA LEU A 164 0.63 11.02 7.92
C LEU A 164 -0.83 10.89 7.47
N TYR A 165 -1.49 9.77 7.80
CA TYR A 165 -2.84 9.48 7.34
C TYR A 165 -3.92 9.92 8.32
N GLY A 166 -3.56 10.32 9.55
CA GLY A 166 -4.48 10.91 10.52
C GLY A 166 -4.11 10.58 11.96
N ASN A 167 -4.95 11.05 12.88
CA ASN A 167 -4.72 10.86 14.30
C ASN A 167 -4.81 9.38 14.67
N ILE A 168 -3.79 8.92 15.40
CA ILE A 168 -3.61 7.55 15.86
C ILE A 168 -4.17 7.45 17.29
N GLU A 169 -4.92 6.38 17.56
CA GLU A 169 -5.24 5.96 18.93
C GLU A 169 -4.14 5.07 19.51
N ARG A 170 -3.67 4.10 18.73
CA ARG A 170 -2.64 3.14 19.14
C ARG A 170 -1.77 2.78 17.94
N SER A 171 -0.46 2.67 18.14
CA SER A 171 0.46 2.15 17.12
C SER A 171 1.65 1.46 17.74
N PHE A 172 1.95 0.25 17.29
CA PHE A 172 3.06 -0.54 17.82
C PHE A 172 3.56 -1.57 16.80
N LEU A 173 4.85 -1.87 16.87
CA LEU A 173 5.44 -3.02 16.18
C LEU A 173 5.34 -4.25 17.07
N VAL A 174 5.32 -5.43 16.44
CA VAL A 174 5.43 -6.70 17.15
C VAL A 174 6.89 -7.15 17.13
N TYR A 175 7.36 -7.65 18.28
CA TYR A 175 8.72 -8.11 18.48
C TYR A 175 8.73 -9.60 18.84
N SER A 176 9.88 -10.23 18.63
CA SER A 176 10.19 -11.55 19.17
C SER A 176 10.32 -11.49 20.69
N ASP A 177 9.69 -12.43 21.40
CA ASP A 177 9.86 -12.57 22.85
C ASP A 177 11.24 -13.10 23.22
N LEU A 178 11.91 -13.79 22.29
CA LEU A 178 13.24 -14.37 22.49
C LEU A 178 14.35 -13.39 22.17
N THR A 179 14.27 -12.71 21.02
CA THR A 179 15.36 -11.88 20.51
C THR A 179 15.12 -10.37 20.66
N GLY A 180 13.87 -9.94 20.89
CA GLY A 180 13.48 -8.52 20.92
C GLY A 180 13.59 -7.80 19.57
N HIS A 181 13.91 -8.50 18.49
CA HIS A 181 13.90 -7.94 17.14
C HIS A 181 12.48 -7.85 16.59
N SER A 182 12.26 -6.91 15.67
CA SER A 182 10.95 -6.74 15.04
C SER A 182 10.60 -7.96 14.20
N LYS A 183 9.36 -8.42 14.29
CA LYS A 183 8.81 -9.49 13.43
C LYS A 183 8.48 -9.00 12.01
N GLY A 184 8.73 -7.73 11.68
CA GLY A 184 8.46 -7.17 10.35
C GLY A 184 7.00 -6.79 10.12
N TYR A 185 6.22 -6.64 11.20
CA TYR A 185 4.85 -6.13 11.14
C TYR A 185 4.47 -5.34 12.38
N GLY A 186 3.43 -4.53 12.24
CA GLY A 186 2.87 -3.72 13.32
C GLY A 186 1.42 -3.34 13.07
N PHE A 187 0.79 -2.81 14.11
CA PHE A 187 -0.61 -2.42 14.11
C PHE A 187 -0.75 -0.92 14.25
N VAL A 188 -1.75 -0.36 13.58
CA VAL A 188 -2.17 1.02 13.76
C VAL A 188 -3.70 1.09 13.85
N GLU A 189 -4.19 1.71 14.90
CA GLU A 189 -5.61 2.04 15.07
C GLU A 189 -5.79 3.54 14.95
N TYR A 190 -6.58 3.99 13.99
CA TYR A 190 -6.88 5.42 13.80
C TYR A 190 -8.11 5.85 14.60
N MET A 191 -8.19 7.14 14.94
CA MET A 191 -9.39 7.72 15.55
C MET A 191 -10.64 7.61 14.66
N LYS A 192 -10.44 7.58 13.33
CA LYS A 192 -11.50 7.58 12.31
C LYS A 192 -11.24 6.50 11.27
N LYS A 193 -12.30 5.81 10.85
CA LYS A 193 -12.25 4.80 9.78
C LYS A 193 -11.74 5.39 8.46
N ASP A 194 -12.10 6.62 8.12
CA ASP A 194 -11.66 7.27 6.87
C ASP A 194 -10.13 7.42 6.81
N SER A 195 -9.48 7.69 7.94
CA SER A 195 -8.02 7.74 8.03
C SER A 195 -7.40 6.37 7.79
N ALA A 196 -7.98 5.32 8.38
CA ALA A 196 -7.56 3.95 8.14
C ALA A 196 -7.75 3.53 6.67
N SER A 197 -8.88 3.88 6.05
CA SER A 197 -9.15 3.59 4.64
C SER A 197 -8.13 4.26 3.71
N ARG A 198 -7.78 5.52 3.98
CA ARG A 198 -6.72 6.23 3.24
C ARG A 198 -5.36 5.59 3.44
N ALA A 199 -4.98 5.30 4.70
CA ALA A 199 -3.72 4.62 5.02
C ALA A 199 -3.60 3.29 4.28
N ARG A 200 -4.64 2.45 4.29
CA ARG A 200 -4.66 1.19 3.56
C ARG A 200 -4.49 1.38 2.06
N SER A 201 -5.21 2.34 1.47
CA SER A 201 -5.16 2.57 0.03
C SER A 201 -3.79 3.03 -0.46
N GLU A 202 -3.08 3.83 0.32
CA GLU A 202 -1.79 4.41 -0.08
C GLU A 202 -0.58 3.57 0.35
N LEU A 203 -0.69 2.84 1.46
CA LEU A 203 0.41 2.01 1.96
C LEU A 203 0.42 0.61 1.34
N LEU A 204 -0.72 0.09 0.88
CA LEU A 204 -0.76 -1.23 0.23
C LEU A 204 0.07 -1.24 -1.07
N GLY A 205 1.11 -2.06 -1.09
CA GLY A 205 2.07 -2.17 -2.20
C GLY A 205 3.08 -1.03 -2.28
N ARG A 206 3.12 -0.13 -1.28
CA ARG A 206 4.13 0.92 -1.21
C ARG A 206 5.51 0.25 -1.04
N PRO A 207 6.50 0.58 -1.89
CA PRO A 207 7.84 0.06 -1.74
C PRO A 207 8.51 0.67 -0.51
N LEU A 208 9.22 -0.17 0.26
CA LEU A 208 10.04 0.22 1.40
C LEU A 208 11.33 -0.61 1.36
N GLY A 209 12.38 -0.01 0.80
CA GLY A 209 13.61 -0.75 0.45
C GLY A 209 13.34 -1.77 -0.66
N ASP A 210 13.76 -3.02 -0.45
CA ASP A 210 13.47 -4.11 -1.38
C ASP A 210 12.11 -4.78 -1.13
N ARG A 211 11.39 -4.39 -0.08
CA ARG A 211 10.08 -4.94 0.31
C ARG A 211 8.93 -4.07 -0.20
N SER A 212 7.73 -4.64 -0.29
CA SER A 212 6.49 -3.92 -0.59
C SER A 212 5.50 -4.18 0.54
N LEU A 213 4.99 -3.12 1.15
CA LEU A 213 4.12 -3.22 2.32
C LEU A 213 2.81 -3.93 1.97
N MET A 214 2.35 -4.77 2.88
CA MET A 214 1.03 -5.38 2.82
C MET A 214 0.18 -4.81 3.95
N VAL A 215 -1.08 -4.48 3.66
CA VAL A 215 -1.97 -3.82 4.62
C VAL A 215 -3.33 -4.50 4.65
N GLN A 216 -3.73 -4.98 5.83
CA GLN A 216 -4.96 -5.72 6.04
C GLN A 216 -5.80 -5.10 7.16
N TRP A 217 -7.12 -5.17 7.02
CA TRP A 217 -8.05 -4.82 8.09
C TRP A 217 -8.01 -5.89 9.17
N MET A 218 -8.10 -5.46 10.42
CA MET A 218 -8.11 -6.37 11.57
C MET A 218 -9.35 -6.16 12.41
N ASP A 219 -9.89 -7.26 12.94
CA ASP A 219 -10.86 -7.20 14.01
C ASP A 219 -10.10 -7.00 15.33
N VAL A 220 -10.40 -5.90 16.01
CA VAL A 220 -9.78 -5.52 17.28
C VAL A 220 -10.04 -6.58 18.35
N ASN A 221 -11.14 -7.32 18.26
CA ASN A 221 -11.47 -8.37 19.22
C ASN A 221 -10.55 -9.59 19.07
N GLN A 222 -9.98 -9.83 17.88
CA GLN A 222 -9.01 -10.91 17.66
C GLN A 222 -7.66 -10.62 18.32
N LEU A 223 -7.34 -9.34 18.59
CA LEU A 223 -6.10 -8.92 19.27
C LEU A 223 -6.26 -8.82 20.79
N SER A 224 -7.30 -9.42 21.38
CA SER A 224 -7.55 -9.30 22.83
C SER A 224 -6.53 -10.06 23.68
N GLN A 225 -5.79 -11.00 23.10
CA GLN A 225 -4.77 -11.81 23.76
C GLN A 225 -3.42 -11.61 23.08
N GLU A 226 -2.35 -11.56 23.88
CA GLU A 226 -0.97 -11.38 23.40
C GLU A 226 -0.54 -12.52 22.46
N GLU A 227 -0.99 -13.76 22.72
CA GLU A 227 -0.71 -14.92 21.87
C GLU A 227 -1.17 -14.73 20.42
N ASN A 228 -2.27 -13.99 20.20
CA ASN A 228 -2.80 -13.71 18.87
C ASN A 228 -2.03 -12.62 18.12
N LEU A 229 -1.01 -12.00 18.75
CA LEU A 229 -0.11 -11.07 18.06
C LEU A 229 0.92 -11.79 17.22
N HIS A 230 1.22 -13.06 17.51
CA HIS A 230 2.30 -13.79 16.87
C HIS A 230 1.78 -14.63 15.71
N SER A 231 2.27 -14.35 14.51
CA SER A 231 1.82 -15.03 13.30
C SER A 231 2.39 -16.43 13.20
N LYS A 232 1.56 -17.37 12.74
CA LYS A 232 1.94 -18.75 12.43
C LYS A 232 2.23 -18.96 10.94
N CYS A 233 1.97 -17.94 10.13
CA CYS A 233 2.07 -17.98 8.68
C CYS A 233 3.28 -17.18 8.19
N LEU A 234 4.04 -17.78 7.28
CA LEU A 234 5.12 -17.16 6.52
C LEU A 234 4.69 -16.97 5.07
N CYS A 235 5.02 -15.82 4.50
CA CYS A 235 5.01 -15.58 3.06
C CYS A 235 6.42 -15.80 2.54
N VAL A 236 6.56 -16.69 1.56
CA VAL A 236 7.80 -16.98 0.86
C VAL A 236 7.70 -16.31 -0.50
N ASP A 237 8.55 -15.35 -0.79
CA ASP A 237 8.61 -14.65 -2.06
C ASP A 237 9.99 -14.79 -2.73
N ARG A 238 10.07 -14.31 -3.98
CA ARG A 238 11.22 -14.51 -4.86
C ARG A 238 11.58 -15.99 -4.98
N LEU A 239 10.57 -16.84 -5.11
CA LEU A 239 10.78 -18.24 -5.47
C LEU A 239 11.29 -18.35 -6.91
N PRO A 240 12.12 -19.37 -7.21
CA PRO A 240 12.51 -19.69 -8.58
C PRO A 240 11.27 -19.91 -9.47
N LEU A 241 11.33 -19.45 -10.73
CA LEU A 241 10.21 -19.55 -11.67
C LEU A 241 9.98 -20.99 -12.17
N ASP A 242 10.99 -21.83 -12.07
CA ASP A 242 10.97 -23.27 -12.35
C ASP A 242 10.30 -24.07 -11.21
N LEU A 243 10.29 -23.53 -9.98
CA LEU A 243 9.59 -24.13 -8.85
C LEU A 243 8.07 -23.97 -9.02
N CYS A 244 7.47 -24.94 -9.70
CA CYS A 244 6.04 -24.96 -10.03
C CYS A 244 5.21 -25.88 -9.12
N ASP A 245 5.85 -26.65 -8.24
CA ASP A 245 5.18 -27.65 -7.41
C ASP A 245 5.07 -27.23 -5.95
N SER A 246 3.86 -27.34 -5.39
CA SER A 246 3.63 -27.10 -3.96
C SER A 246 4.20 -28.23 -3.10
N GLU A 247 4.35 -29.43 -3.64
CA GLU A 247 4.99 -30.56 -2.93
C GLU A 247 6.49 -30.31 -2.71
N GLU A 248 7.18 -29.78 -3.72
CA GLU A 248 8.60 -29.41 -3.61
C GLU A 248 8.81 -28.29 -2.58
N LEU A 249 7.95 -27.26 -2.60
CA LEU A 249 7.95 -26.21 -1.58
C LEU A 249 7.73 -26.80 -0.18
N ALA A 250 6.76 -27.72 -0.03
CA ALA A 250 6.48 -28.36 1.25
C ALA A 250 7.69 -29.16 1.75
N GLN A 251 8.38 -29.89 0.89
CA GLN A 251 9.59 -30.65 1.26
C GLN A 251 10.71 -29.72 1.76
N LEU A 252 10.97 -28.63 1.03
CA LEU A 252 11.97 -27.63 1.41
C LEU A 252 11.69 -27.03 2.79
N PHE A 253 10.42 -26.69 3.06
CA PHE A 253 9.99 -26.09 4.32
C PHE A 253 9.70 -27.11 5.43
N SER A 254 9.97 -28.40 5.19
CA SER A 254 9.79 -29.49 6.16
C SER A 254 11.09 -29.94 6.86
N GLU A 255 12.24 -29.31 6.56
CA GLU A 255 13.54 -29.71 7.10
C GLU A 255 13.60 -29.61 8.64
N THR A 256 13.24 -28.45 9.19
CA THR A 256 13.27 -28.20 10.64
C THR A 256 11.95 -28.57 11.33
N TYR A 257 10.82 -28.17 10.74
CA TYR A 257 9.48 -28.44 11.25
C TYR A 257 8.55 -28.79 10.09
N LYS A 258 7.61 -29.71 10.31
CA LYS A 258 6.61 -30.04 9.30
C LYS A 258 5.51 -28.95 9.26
N PRO A 259 5.26 -28.28 8.12
CA PRO A 259 4.19 -27.30 8.01
C PRO A 259 2.80 -27.97 8.01
N ILE A 260 1.81 -27.28 8.59
CA ILE A 260 0.39 -27.67 8.56
C ILE A 260 -0.21 -27.35 7.19
N PHE A 261 0.20 -26.24 6.61
CA PHE A 261 -0.25 -25.80 5.29
C PHE A 261 0.95 -25.25 4.53
N CYS A 262 1.10 -25.63 3.28
CA CYS A 262 2.11 -25.11 2.37
C CYS A 262 1.54 -25.11 0.97
N GLN A 263 1.42 -23.93 0.35
CA GLN A 263 0.86 -23.82 -0.98
C GLN A 263 1.44 -22.63 -1.74
N LEU A 264 1.78 -22.86 -3.01
CA LEU A 264 2.17 -21.81 -3.94
C LEU A 264 0.96 -20.96 -4.33
N ALA A 265 1.18 -19.67 -4.55
CA ALA A 265 0.20 -18.80 -5.16
C ALA A 265 0.07 -19.16 -6.65
N GLN A 266 -0.90 -20.02 -6.94
CA GLN A 266 -1.29 -20.39 -8.29
C GLN A 266 -2.79 -20.14 -8.40
N ASP A 267 -3.15 -19.15 -9.21
CA ASP A 267 -4.54 -18.90 -9.56
C ASP A 267 -4.65 -18.93 -11.09
N GLU A 268 -5.62 -19.68 -11.60
CA GLU A 268 -5.81 -19.91 -13.03
C GLU A 268 -6.22 -18.60 -13.71
N GLY A 269 -5.22 -17.86 -14.18
CA GLY A 269 -5.40 -16.54 -14.81
C GLY A 269 -4.80 -15.37 -14.04
N SER A 270 -4.21 -15.61 -12.86
CA SER A 270 -3.54 -14.56 -12.11
C SER A 270 -2.13 -14.26 -12.64
N PRO A 271 -1.78 -12.99 -12.85
CA PRO A 271 -0.43 -12.59 -13.27
C PRO A 271 0.62 -12.74 -12.17
N VAL A 272 0.22 -13.04 -10.93
CA VAL A 272 1.14 -13.16 -9.79
C VAL A 272 1.59 -14.60 -9.60
N ARG A 273 2.89 -14.80 -9.83
CA ARG A 273 3.65 -16.04 -9.63
C ARG A 273 4.89 -15.74 -8.80
N GLY A 274 5.49 -16.77 -8.22
CA GLY A 274 6.77 -16.67 -7.53
C GLY A 274 6.67 -16.33 -6.03
N PHE A 275 5.51 -16.58 -5.41
CA PHE A 275 5.38 -16.58 -3.96
C PHE A 275 4.45 -17.70 -3.48
N GLY A 276 4.54 -18.03 -2.19
CA GLY A 276 3.72 -19.04 -1.53
C GLY A 276 3.50 -18.70 -0.06
N VAL A 277 2.63 -19.47 0.59
CA VAL A 277 2.35 -19.35 2.02
C VAL A 277 2.61 -20.68 2.72
N VAL A 278 3.27 -20.60 3.87
CA VAL A 278 3.57 -21.73 4.75
C VAL A 278 3.01 -21.42 6.14
N GLU A 279 2.29 -22.36 6.74
CA GLU A 279 1.73 -22.26 8.10
C GLU A 279 2.30 -23.37 8.97
N TYR A 280 2.71 -23.01 10.18
CA TYR A 280 3.21 -23.93 11.21
C TYR A 280 2.23 -24.06 12.38
N GLU A 281 2.48 -25.03 13.26
CA GLU A 281 1.63 -25.29 14.42
C GLU A 281 1.69 -24.16 15.45
N SER A 282 2.87 -23.60 15.63
CA SER A 282 3.16 -22.54 16.60
C SER A 282 3.86 -21.35 15.96
N ALA A 283 3.76 -20.18 16.60
CA ALA A 283 4.40 -18.97 16.09
C ALA A 283 5.92 -19.01 16.26
N GLU A 284 6.40 -19.75 17.26
CA GLU A 284 7.82 -19.99 17.53
C GLU A 284 8.47 -20.81 16.41
N GLN A 285 7.77 -21.84 15.91
CA GLN A 285 8.21 -22.62 14.74
C GLN A 285 8.35 -21.72 13.50
N ALA A 286 7.34 -20.89 13.23
CA ALA A 286 7.38 -19.95 12.10
C ALA A 286 8.54 -18.95 12.22
N GLU A 287 8.84 -18.46 13.43
CA GLU A 287 9.95 -17.54 13.69
C GLU A 287 11.33 -18.20 13.52
N ALA A 288 11.48 -19.43 14.00
CA ALA A 288 12.71 -20.21 13.83
C ALA A 288 13.01 -20.45 12.34
N VAL A 289 12.00 -20.89 11.58
CA VAL A 289 12.13 -21.09 10.12
C VAL A 289 12.41 -19.78 9.40
N LEU A 290 11.76 -18.68 9.77
CA LEU A 290 12.07 -17.36 9.20
C LEU A 290 13.57 -17.02 9.36
N THR A 291 14.09 -17.21 10.56
CA THR A 291 15.48 -16.87 10.91
C THR A 291 16.47 -17.75 10.12
N GLU A 292 16.15 -19.02 9.95
CA GLU A 292 17.01 -20.00 9.27
C GLU A 292 16.94 -19.93 7.74
N MET A 293 15.77 -19.63 7.17
CA MET A 293 15.50 -19.74 5.73
C MET A 293 15.42 -18.40 4.99
N ASP A 294 15.26 -17.25 5.67
CA ASP A 294 15.24 -15.95 4.97
C ASP A 294 16.58 -15.68 4.29
N ARG A 295 16.59 -15.47 2.97
CA ARG A 295 17.79 -15.17 2.15
C ARG A 295 18.69 -16.37 1.88
N THR A 296 18.20 -17.59 2.04
CA THR A 296 18.92 -18.79 1.57
C THR A 296 18.76 -18.96 0.05
N LEU A 297 19.70 -19.68 -0.56
CA LEU A 297 19.66 -19.99 -1.99
C LEU A 297 18.85 -21.26 -2.23
N VAL A 298 17.75 -21.13 -2.98
CA VAL A 298 16.90 -22.23 -3.44
C VAL A 298 16.91 -22.18 -4.96
N GLY A 299 17.33 -23.25 -5.63
CA GLY A 299 17.41 -23.26 -7.11
C GLY A 299 18.30 -22.16 -7.71
N GLY A 300 19.29 -21.66 -6.95
CA GLY A 300 20.15 -20.55 -7.37
C GLY A 300 19.54 -19.15 -7.21
N GLN A 301 18.34 -19.04 -6.62
CA GLN A 301 17.68 -17.77 -6.31
C GLN A 301 17.58 -17.56 -4.80
N GLU A 302 17.84 -16.34 -4.33
CA GLU A 302 17.66 -15.98 -2.92
C GLU A 302 16.18 -15.80 -2.59
N VAL A 303 15.63 -16.77 -1.87
CA VAL A 303 14.26 -16.68 -1.37
C VAL A 303 14.18 -15.64 -0.27
N ARG A 304 13.02 -15.02 -0.12
CA ARG A 304 12.79 -14.10 1.00
C ARG A 304 11.52 -14.47 1.73
N LEU A 305 11.61 -14.39 3.04
CA LEU A 305 10.56 -14.76 3.94
C LEU A 305 10.08 -13.51 4.69
N SER A 306 8.81 -13.55 5.07
CA SER A 306 8.19 -12.52 5.91
C SER A 306 7.03 -13.13 6.69
N LEU A 307 6.82 -12.68 7.93
CA LEU A 307 5.64 -13.08 8.70
C LEU A 307 4.39 -12.40 8.12
N CYS A 308 3.36 -13.21 7.92
CA CYS A 308 2.05 -12.75 7.48
C CYS A 308 1.28 -12.12 8.63
N THR A 309 0.12 -11.53 8.31
CA THR A 309 -0.81 -11.03 9.31
C THR A 309 -1.22 -12.15 10.27
N PRO A 310 -1.16 -11.93 11.60
CA PRO A 310 -1.57 -12.94 12.56
C PRO A 310 -3.09 -13.10 12.61
N GLY A 311 -3.56 -14.27 13.07
CA GLY A 311 -4.98 -14.57 13.29
C GLY A 311 -5.72 -15.21 12.09
N THR A 312 -5.11 -15.25 10.90
CA THR A 312 -5.67 -15.93 9.73
C THR A 312 -4.96 -17.26 9.45
N SER A 313 -5.71 -18.27 9.01
CA SER A 313 -5.13 -19.54 8.55
C SER A 313 -4.33 -19.35 7.25
N GLY A 314 -3.45 -20.28 6.93
CA GLY A 314 -2.60 -20.24 5.74
C GLY A 314 -3.39 -20.09 4.44
N ARG A 315 -4.50 -20.82 4.31
CA ARG A 315 -5.39 -20.73 3.14
C ARG A 315 -6.03 -19.35 2.98
N SER A 316 -6.52 -18.76 4.07
CA SER A 316 -7.10 -17.41 4.05
C SER A 316 -6.03 -16.35 3.79
N THR A 317 -4.86 -16.52 4.38
CA THR A 317 -3.68 -15.66 4.18
C THR A 317 -3.25 -15.66 2.72
N LEU A 318 -3.14 -16.83 2.10
CA LEU A 318 -2.78 -16.98 0.68
C LEU A 318 -3.77 -16.25 -0.23
N ALA A 319 -5.07 -16.48 -0.03
CA ALA A 319 -6.12 -15.80 -0.80
C ALA A 319 -6.06 -14.27 -0.63
N ALA A 320 -5.82 -13.79 0.59
CA ALA A 320 -5.68 -12.37 0.87
C ALA A 320 -4.45 -11.75 0.20
N LEU A 321 -3.32 -12.45 0.17
CA LEU A 321 -2.11 -12.00 -0.51
C LEU A 321 -2.27 -11.97 -2.03
N ILE A 322 -2.91 -12.99 -2.63
CA ILE A 322 -3.24 -13.00 -4.07
C ILE A 322 -4.11 -11.79 -4.43
N ALA A 323 -5.17 -11.56 -3.65
CA ALA A 323 -6.06 -10.42 -3.86
C ALA A 323 -5.33 -9.09 -3.70
N ALA A 324 -4.48 -8.95 -2.67
CA ALA A 324 -3.67 -7.77 -2.44
C ALA A 324 -2.72 -7.49 -3.60
N GLN A 325 -1.99 -8.49 -4.08
CA GLN A 325 -1.09 -8.29 -5.21
C GLN A 325 -1.84 -7.96 -6.52
N GLY A 326 -3.01 -8.55 -6.73
CA GLY A 326 -3.91 -8.16 -7.84
C GLY A 326 -4.29 -6.69 -7.80
N MET A 327 -4.62 -6.16 -6.61
CA MET A 327 -4.90 -4.73 -6.40
C MET A 327 -3.66 -3.84 -6.64
N ILE A 328 -2.49 -4.29 -6.23
CA ILE A 328 -1.23 -3.54 -6.41
C ILE A 328 -0.91 -3.43 -7.91
N LEU A 329 -1.11 -4.50 -8.68
CA LEU A 329 -0.90 -4.51 -10.12
C LEU A 329 -1.94 -3.66 -10.86
N SER A 330 -3.22 -3.69 -10.46
CA SER A 330 -4.26 -2.88 -11.10
C SER A 330 -4.09 -1.38 -10.83
N ASN A 331 -3.69 -1.00 -9.61
CA ASN A 331 -3.39 0.40 -9.27
C ASN A 331 -2.24 0.98 -10.10
N ARG A 332 -1.30 0.15 -10.58
CA ARG A 332 -0.20 0.57 -11.47
C ARG A 332 -0.64 0.81 -12.92
N LYS A 333 -1.78 0.27 -13.36
CA LYS A 333 -2.25 0.36 -14.75
C LYS A 333 -3.07 1.61 -15.07
N GLY A 334 -3.35 2.47 -14.09
CA GLY A 334 -4.22 3.64 -14.27
C GLY A 334 -5.69 3.25 -14.42
N LEU A 335 -6.59 4.22 -14.22
CA LEU A 335 -8.05 4.01 -14.18
C LEU A 335 -8.70 3.66 -15.54
N LEU A 336 -7.90 3.46 -16.59
CA LEU A 336 -8.40 3.13 -17.92
C LEU A 336 -8.13 1.65 -18.19
N PRO A 337 -9.16 0.84 -18.51
CA PRO A 337 -8.92 -0.52 -18.97
C PRO A 337 -8.02 -0.46 -20.20
N GLU A 338 -6.96 -1.28 -20.22
CA GLU A 338 -6.15 -1.46 -21.42
C GLU A 338 -7.10 -1.78 -22.58
N PRO A 339 -7.09 -0.99 -23.67
CA PRO A 339 -8.03 -1.22 -24.75
C PRO A 339 -7.70 -2.57 -25.35
N ASN A 340 -8.66 -3.49 -25.29
CA ASN A 340 -8.54 -4.78 -25.96
C ASN A 340 -8.20 -4.51 -27.44
N LEU A 341 -7.09 -5.08 -27.91
CA LEU A 341 -6.59 -4.88 -29.28
C LEU A 341 -7.66 -5.24 -30.32
N ALA A 342 -8.52 -6.21 -30.00
CA ALA A 342 -9.70 -6.55 -30.80
C ALA A 342 -10.76 -5.43 -30.80
N GLN A 343 -11.01 -4.77 -29.67
CA GLN A 343 -11.94 -3.63 -29.59
C GLN A 343 -11.38 -2.38 -30.29
N LEU A 344 -10.07 -2.15 -30.22
CA LEU A 344 -9.39 -1.10 -30.99
C LEU A 344 -9.53 -1.35 -32.49
N LEU A 345 -9.24 -2.56 -32.96
CA LEU A 345 -9.41 -2.95 -34.36
C LEU A 345 -10.87 -2.89 -34.81
N THR A 346 -11.82 -3.26 -33.95
CA THR A 346 -13.27 -3.19 -34.23
C THR A 346 -13.80 -1.76 -34.18
N SER A 347 -13.17 -0.86 -33.43
CA SER A 347 -13.49 0.56 -33.47
C SER A 347 -12.97 1.23 -34.76
N MET A 348 -11.86 0.74 -35.32
CA MET A 348 -11.30 1.23 -36.58
C MET A 348 -12.07 0.76 -37.83
N THR A 349 -12.95 -0.23 -37.73
CA THR A 349 -13.90 -0.57 -38.80
C THR A 349 -15.10 0.38 -38.86
N ASN A 350 -15.30 1.24 -37.86
CA ASN A 350 -16.34 2.27 -37.90
C ASN A 350 -15.80 3.55 -38.58
N PRO A 351 -16.33 3.95 -39.76
CA PRO A 351 -15.85 5.14 -40.46
C PRO A 351 -16.04 6.43 -39.66
N ALA A 352 -16.96 6.48 -38.69
CA ALA A 352 -17.14 7.63 -37.81
C ALA A 352 -16.03 7.74 -36.74
N ALA A 353 -15.54 6.62 -36.21
CA ALA A 353 -14.45 6.60 -35.23
C ALA A 353 -13.11 6.99 -35.87
N LEU A 354 -12.87 6.57 -37.12
CA LEU A 354 -11.73 7.03 -37.91
C LEU A 354 -11.76 8.55 -38.14
N GLN A 355 -12.93 9.15 -38.36
CA GLN A 355 -13.04 10.61 -38.50
C GLN A 355 -12.71 11.37 -37.21
N ILE A 356 -12.98 10.78 -36.04
CA ILE A 356 -12.67 11.39 -34.74
C ILE A 356 -11.15 11.34 -34.49
N LEU A 357 -10.50 10.21 -34.79
CA LEU A 357 -9.04 10.06 -34.72
C LEU A 357 -8.30 10.94 -35.73
N MET A 358 -8.92 11.22 -36.87
CA MET A 358 -8.36 12.05 -37.95
C MET A 358 -8.71 13.54 -37.81
N ARG A 359 -9.42 13.97 -36.76
CA ARG A 359 -9.70 15.40 -36.55
C ARG A 359 -8.40 16.10 -36.13
N PRO A 360 -7.94 17.12 -36.87
CA PRO A 360 -6.83 17.95 -36.42
C PRO A 360 -7.24 18.62 -35.10
N TYR A 361 -6.41 18.42 -34.08
CA TYR A 361 -6.55 19.03 -32.76
C TYR A 361 -6.41 20.54 -32.90
N GLN A 362 -7.52 21.26 -33.10
CA GLN A 362 -7.55 22.71 -32.92
C GLN A 362 -7.68 23.02 -31.42
N GLY A 363 -6.62 22.73 -30.68
CA GLY A 363 -6.42 23.19 -29.31
C GLY A 363 -5.60 24.47 -29.33
N GLY A 364 -6.18 25.56 -28.85
CA GLY A 364 -5.52 26.86 -28.77
C GLY A 364 -4.27 26.85 -27.90
N LYS A 365 -3.27 27.58 -28.40
CA LYS A 365 -2.16 28.27 -27.72
C LYS A 365 -1.07 27.44 -27.00
N ARG A 366 0.07 27.43 -27.69
CA ARG A 366 1.50 27.54 -27.24
C ARG A 366 2.12 26.39 -26.44
N GLY A 367 3.04 25.70 -27.13
CA GLY A 367 4.15 24.92 -26.56
C GLY A 367 4.81 24.08 -27.67
N ASP A 368 5.91 24.57 -28.24
CA ASP A 368 6.66 23.93 -29.34
C ASP A 368 7.14 22.52 -28.96
N PHE A 369 6.55 21.49 -29.58
CA PHE A 369 7.23 20.24 -29.88
C PHE A 369 6.79 19.75 -31.26
N SER A 370 7.78 19.46 -32.09
CA SER A 370 7.76 19.29 -33.54
C SER A 370 6.74 18.27 -34.09
N GLN A 371 5.84 18.77 -34.94
CA GLN A 371 4.73 18.10 -35.63
C GLN A 371 5.13 16.99 -36.63
N HIS A 372 6.41 16.76 -36.89
CA HIS A 372 6.89 15.86 -37.94
C HIS A 372 7.13 14.40 -37.50
N HIS A 373 7.35 14.13 -36.21
CA HIS A 373 7.59 12.75 -35.75
C HIS A 373 6.29 11.92 -35.60
N CYS A 374 5.15 12.56 -35.36
CA CYS A 374 3.88 11.85 -35.14
C CYS A 374 3.33 11.22 -36.44
N LEU A 375 3.52 11.87 -37.59
CA LEU A 375 3.09 11.32 -38.89
C LEU A 375 3.92 10.11 -39.32
N GLN A 376 5.23 10.10 -39.02
CA GLN A 376 6.13 8.99 -39.38
C GLN A 376 5.82 7.70 -38.60
N LEU A 377 5.47 7.82 -37.31
CA LEU A 377 5.05 6.68 -36.50
C LEU A 377 3.72 6.07 -36.96
N LEU A 378 2.76 6.89 -37.38
CA LEU A 378 1.48 6.42 -37.93
C LEU A 378 1.65 5.67 -39.25
N ILE A 379 2.53 6.14 -40.15
CA ILE A 379 2.80 5.47 -41.42
C ILE A 379 3.48 4.11 -41.20
N LEU A 380 4.43 4.03 -40.27
CA LEU A 380 5.08 2.78 -39.86
C LEU A 380 4.07 1.79 -39.27
N PHE A 381 3.13 2.27 -38.45
CA PHE A 381 2.08 1.43 -37.86
C PHE A 381 1.12 0.87 -38.92
N PHE A 382 0.73 1.68 -39.92
CA PHE A 382 -0.08 1.23 -41.05
C PHE A 382 0.66 0.24 -41.94
N TYR A 383 1.94 0.47 -42.22
CA TYR A 383 2.76 -0.48 -42.99
C TYR A 383 2.91 -1.82 -42.27
N PHE A 384 3.06 -1.81 -40.94
CA PHE A 384 3.18 -3.03 -40.13
C PHE A 384 1.84 -3.78 -40.04
N ALA A 385 0.72 -3.07 -39.88
CA ALA A 385 -0.62 -3.65 -39.84
C ALA A 385 -1.02 -4.31 -41.17
N VAL A 386 -0.67 -3.68 -42.31
CA VAL A 386 -0.91 -4.25 -43.65
C VAL A 386 -0.07 -5.50 -43.89
N ASN A 387 1.19 -5.53 -43.42
CA ASN A 387 2.06 -6.72 -43.56
C ASN A 387 1.64 -7.88 -42.64
N LEU A 388 1.09 -7.61 -41.45
CA LEU A 388 0.56 -8.65 -40.56
C LEU A 388 -0.72 -9.31 -41.14
N GLN A 389 -1.53 -8.55 -41.89
CA GLN A 389 -2.73 -9.08 -42.56
C GLN A 389 -2.42 -10.00 -43.75
N ASN A 390 -1.27 -9.84 -44.41
CA ASN A 390 -0.88 -10.73 -45.52
C ASN A 390 -0.39 -12.12 -45.05
N ALA A 391 -0.13 -12.31 -43.75
CA ALA A 391 0.33 -13.58 -43.19
C ALA A 391 -0.81 -14.54 -42.77
N MET A 392 -2.07 -14.10 -42.78
CA MET A 392 -3.23 -14.92 -42.40
C MET A 392 -4.21 -15.05 -43.56
N VAL A 393 -3.75 -15.68 -44.65
CA VAL A 393 -4.59 -16.03 -45.80
C VAL A 393 -5.27 -17.36 -45.51
N GLY A 394 -6.54 -17.29 -45.12
CA GLY A 394 -7.37 -18.47 -44.98
C GLY A 394 -8.75 -18.10 -44.45
N ASN A 395 -9.60 -17.49 -45.27
CA ASN A 395 -11.06 -17.71 -45.29
C ASN A 395 -11.75 -16.75 -46.27
N GLY A 396 -12.64 -17.30 -47.11
CA GLY A 396 -13.31 -16.64 -48.24
C GLY A 396 -14.21 -15.43 -47.91
N LEU A 397 -14.43 -15.12 -46.64
CA LEU A 397 -15.15 -13.90 -46.19
C LEU A 397 -14.37 -12.60 -46.49
N VAL A 398 -13.04 -12.68 -46.58
CA VAL A 398 -12.18 -11.51 -46.88
C VAL A 398 -12.35 -11.04 -48.32
N LEU A 399 -12.59 -11.95 -49.26
CA LEU A 399 -12.73 -11.62 -50.68
C LEU A 399 -13.97 -10.75 -50.95
N GLN A 400 -15.05 -10.99 -50.20
CA GLN A 400 -16.29 -10.23 -50.31
C GLN A 400 -16.14 -8.79 -49.78
N ASN A 401 -15.37 -8.61 -48.71
CA ASN A 401 -15.01 -7.28 -48.18
C ASN A 401 -14.04 -6.51 -49.11
N LEU A 402 -13.13 -7.22 -49.80
CA LEU A 402 -12.22 -6.63 -50.75
C LEU A 402 -12.97 -6.06 -51.98
N LEU A 403 -13.93 -6.82 -52.51
CA LEU A 403 -14.81 -6.36 -53.59
C LEU A 403 -15.63 -5.13 -53.19
N HIS A 404 -16.15 -5.10 -51.95
CA HIS A 404 -16.93 -3.96 -51.47
C HIS A 404 -16.09 -2.70 -51.27
N MET A 405 -14.86 -2.84 -50.78
CA MET A 405 -13.89 -1.75 -50.66
C MET A 405 -13.43 -1.22 -52.02
N GLN A 406 -13.23 -2.10 -53.00
CA GLN A 406 -12.84 -1.71 -54.35
C GLN A 406 -13.96 -0.95 -55.07
N LEU A 407 -15.22 -1.35 -54.83
CA LEU A 407 -16.40 -0.65 -55.34
C LEU A 407 -16.55 0.75 -54.69
N ALA A 408 -16.31 0.85 -53.38
CA ALA A 408 -16.33 2.13 -52.65
C ALA A 408 -15.20 3.07 -53.10
N GLN A 409 -14.00 2.55 -53.39
CA GLN A 409 -12.90 3.33 -53.95
C GLN A 409 -13.20 3.85 -55.36
N GLN A 410 -13.82 3.04 -56.23
CA GLN A 410 -14.23 3.49 -57.56
C GLN A 410 -15.31 4.60 -57.49
N GLN A 411 -16.26 4.50 -56.57
CA GLN A 411 -17.26 5.57 -56.36
C GLN A 411 -16.62 6.88 -55.86
N LEU A 412 -15.60 6.80 -55.02
CA LEU A 412 -14.87 7.96 -54.49
C LEU A 412 -14.04 8.68 -55.57
N LEU A 413 -13.47 7.96 -56.52
CA LEU A 413 -12.76 8.54 -57.67
C LEU A 413 -13.73 9.26 -58.61
N HIS A 414 -14.91 8.68 -58.87
CA HIS A 414 -15.95 9.32 -59.68
C HIS A 414 -16.51 10.62 -59.05
N ILE A 415 -16.53 10.71 -57.71
CA ILE A 415 -16.93 11.91 -56.97
C ILE A 415 -15.84 13.00 -57.04
N LYS A 416 -14.55 12.60 -57.05
CA LYS A 416 -13.42 13.53 -57.22
C LYS A 416 -13.43 14.18 -58.61
N ASP A 417 -13.67 13.42 -59.67
CA ASP A 417 -13.72 13.98 -61.04
C ASP A 417 -14.92 14.90 -61.28
N LYS A 418 -16.08 14.63 -60.69
CA LYS A 418 -17.24 15.54 -60.73
C LYS A 418 -17.01 16.85 -59.98
N ARG A 419 -16.19 16.87 -58.91
CA ARG A 419 -15.85 18.11 -58.19
C ARG A 419 -14.80 18.94 -58.91
N ILE A 420 -13.89 18.34 -59.69
CA ILE A 420 -12.82 19.07 -60.40
C ILE A 420 -13.37 19.82 -61.63
N SER A 421 -14.40 19.29 -62.31
CA SER A 421 -15.02 19.99 -63.46
C SER A 421 -15.90 21.18 -63.06
N SER A 422 -16.50 21.16 -61.87
CA SER A 422 -17.33 22.26 -61.33
C SER A 422 -16.50 23.49 -60.91
N VAL A 423 -15.26 23.28 -60.44
CA VAL A 423 -14.39 24.36 -59.93
C VAL A 423 -13.78 25.22 -61.04
N ARG A 424 -13.71 24.75 -62.30
CA ARG A 424 -13.21 25.56 -63.43
C ARG A 424 -14.24 26.54 -64.03
N ARG A 425 -15.53 26.46 -63.70
CA ARG A 425 -16.57 27.40 -64.21
C ARG A 425 -16.91 28.56 -63.29
N LEU A 426 -16.37 28.63 -62.08
CA LEU A 426 -16.72 29.65 -61.07
C LEU A 426 -15.66 30.77 -60.87
N CYS A 427 -14.62 30.85 -61.70
CA CYS A 427 -13.58 31.90 -61.60
C CYS A 427 -13.64 32.97 -62.69
N LEU A 428 -14.82 33.19 -63.30
CA LEU A 428 -15.01 34.24 -64.31
C LEU A 428 -16.36 34.96 -64.16
N CYS A 429 -16.57 35.61 -63.02
CA CYS A 429 -17.46 36.75 -62.93
C CYS A 429 -17.21 37.51 -61.62
N VAL A 430 -17.26 38.84 -61.67
CA VAL A 430 -17.04 39.83 -60.58
C VAL A 430 -15.61 40.39 -60.50
N ARG A 431 -15.22 41.10 -61.57
CA ARG A 431 -14.51 42.39 -61.49
C ARG A 431 -15.40 43.44 -62.17
N THR A 432 -15.28 44.69 -61.71
CA THR A 432 -15.86 45.96 -62.22
C THR A 432 -17.35 46.26 -62.00
N PHE A 433 -17.64 47.04 -60.95
CA PHE A 433 -18.29 48.37 -60.92
C PHE A 433 -18.29 48.76 -59.41
N ALA A 434 -17.62 49.81 -58.91
CA ALA A 434 -17.08 51.04 -59.48
C ALA A 434 -15.59 51.25 -59.13
#